data_AF-A0A0D2M9Q7-F1
#
_entry.id   AF-A0A0D2M9Q7-F1
#
_cell.length_a   1.000
_cell.length_b   1.000
_cell.length_c   1.000
_cell.angle_alpha   90.00
_cell.angle_beta   90.00
_cell.angle_gamma   90.00
#
_symmetry.space_group_name_H-M   'P 1'
#
loop_
_entity.id
_entity.type
_entity.pdbx_description
1 polymer ?
#
loop_
_entity_poly.entity_id
_entity_poly.type
_entity_poly.pdbx_seq_one_letter_code
_entity_poly.pdbx_strand_id
1 'polypeptide(L)'
;MFTSRVVWGLSRPLLYVTAVASFVVTYETLRQAGYLPDGAPTIQLTTKEPFGLTSFALSLLLVFRTNSSYGRWDEARKMWGLVLNRSRDIVRQGLSYIPEDKPELREMMVRWTPAFSKSLMCHLRKGEDLRDEVKVGGRGLDVQFFG
;
A
#
# COMPACT_ATOMS: atom_id res chain seq x y z
N MET A 1 -5.23 -14.77 -13.54
CA MET A 1 -5.88 -15.18 -12.28
C MET A 1 -5.85 -13.99 -11.32
N PHE A 2 -6.65 -12.95 -11.58
CA PHE A 2 -6.63 -11.69 -10.82
C PHE A 2 -7.60 -11.79 -9.63
N THR A 3 -7.04 -12.02 -8.45
CA THR A 3 -7.76 -12.32 -7.22
C THR A 3 -8.44 -11.06 -6.64
N SER A 4 -9.71 -10.87 -7.01
CA SER A 4 -10.88 -10.64 -6.15
C SER A 4 -10.90 -9.43 -5.18
N ARG A 5 -9.86 -9.08 -4.41
CA ARG A 5 -9.98 -8.10 -3.31
C ARG A 5 -10.26 -6.67 -3.77
N VAL A 6 -9.62 -6.23 -4.84
CA VAL A 6 -9.81 -4.88 -5.39
C VAL A 6 -11.19 -4.77 -6.05
N VAL A 7 -11.56 -5.78 -6.84
CA VAL A 7 -12.84 -5.85 -7.55
C VAL A 7 -14.01 -5.91 -6.56
N TRP A 8 -13.91 -6.72 -5.50
CA TRP A 8 -14.92 -6.77 -4.44
C TRP A 8 -14.98 -5.48 -3.62
N GLY A 9 -13.85 -4.80 -3.42
CA GLY A 9 -13.81 -3.49 -2.75
C GLY A 9 -14.58 -2.41 -3.52
N LEU A 10 -14.49 -2.43 -4.86
CA LEU A 10 -15.17 -1.48 -5.74
C LEU A 10 -16.63 -1.84 -6.03
N SER A 11 -17.00 -3.12 -5.90
CA SER A 11 -18.37 -3.59 -6.22
C SER A 11 -19.46 -2.91 -5.38
N ARG A 12 -19.23 -2.71 -4.07
CA ARG A 12 -20.21 -2.06 -3.16
C ARG A 12 -20.54 -0.62 -3.56
N PRO A 13 -19.55 0.29 -3.72
CA PRO A 13 -19.85 1.65 -4.15
C PRO A 13 -20.42 1.71 -5.57
N LEU A 14 -19.95 0.86 -6.48
CA LEU A 14 -20.47 0.81 -7.85
C LEU A 14 -21.96 0.43 -7.87
N LEU A 15 -22.33 -0.66 -7.18
CA LEU A 15 -23.72 -1.10 -7.06
C LEU A 15 -24.61 -0.04 -6.42
N TYR A 16 -24.13 0.64 -5.38
CA TYR A 16 -24.86 1.74 -4.75
C TYR A 16 -25.18 2.87 -5.75
N VAL A 17 -24.16 3.34 -6.48
CA VAL A 17 -24.34 4.42 -7.47
C VAL A 17 -25.26 3.97 -8.61
N THR A 18 -25.10 2.75 -9.12
CA THR A 18 -25.96 2.22 -10.18
C THR A 18 -27.41 2.05 -9.72
N ALA A 19 -27.64 1.56 -8.49
CA ALA A 19 -28.98 1.39 -7.93
C ALA A 19 -29.68 2.75 -7.76
N VAL A 20 -28.99 3.74 -7.19
CA VAL A 20 -29.54 5.10 -7.04
C VAL A 20 -29.81 5.74 -8.40
N ALA A 21 -28.87 5.64 -9.34
CA ALA A 21 -29.05 6.19 -10.69
C ALA A 21 -30.22 5.53 -11.42
N SER A 22 -30.32 4.20 -11.37
CA SER A 22 -31.44 3.46 -11.95
C SER A 22 -32.77 3.88 -11.32
N PHE A 23 -32.82 4.02 -10.00
CA PHE A 23 -34.03 4.45 -9.29
C PHE A 23 -34.48 5.85 -9.73
N VAL A 24 -33.55 6.81 -9.81
CA VAL A 24 -33.83 8.19 -10.27
C VAL A 24 -34.33 8.19 -11.71
N VAL A 25 -33.69 7.41 -12.60
CA VAL A 25 -34.10 7.31 -14.02
C VAL A 25 -35.48 6.68 -14.16
N THR A 26 -35.75 5.58 -13.45
CA THR A 26 -37.05 4.91 -13.46
C THR A 26 -38.16 5.82 -12.93
N TYR A 27 -37.89 6.56 -11.84
CA TYR A 27 -38.83 7.55 -11.31
C TYR A 27 -39.18 8.63 -12.34
N GLU A 28 -38.17 9.22 -12.98
CA GLU A 28 -38.39 10.26 -13.99
C GLU A 28 -39.09 9.71 -15.25
N THR A 29 -38.79 8.48 -15.63
CA THR A 29 -39.44 7.81 -16.78
C THR A 29 -40.91 7.51 -16.50
N LEU A 30 -41.26 7.04 -15.29
CA LEU A 30 -42.65 6.81 -14.86
C LEU A 30 -43.45 8.10 -14.76
N ARG A 31 -42.80 9.20 -14.32
CA ARG A 31 -43.37 10.54 -14.35
C ARG A 31 -43.67 10.99 -15.77
N GLN A 32 -42.72 10.86 -16.70
CA GLN A 32 -42.92 11.23 -18.12
C GLN A 32 -44.01 10.39 -18.82
N ALA A 33 -44.17 9.14 -18.40
CA ALA A 33 -45.22 8.25 -18.88
C ALA A 33 -46.64 8.60 -18.38
N GLY A 34 -46.80 9.64 -17.55
CA GLY A 34 -48.11 10.16 -17.14
C GLY A 34 -48.83 9.33 -16.07
N TYR A 35 -48.13 8.39 -15.41
CA TYR A 35 -48.70 7.57 -14.33
C TYR A 35 -48.70 8.27 -12.95
N LEU A 36 -48.01 9.40 -12.80
CA LEU A 36 -47.91 10.16 -11.55
C LEU A 36 -48.79 11.43 -11.58
N PRO A 37 -49.48 11.79 -10.49
CA PRO A 37 -50.29 13.01 -10.41
C PRO A 37 -49.45 14.28 -10.55
N ASP A 38 -50.02 15.32 -11.18
CA ASP A 38 -49.38 16.57 -11.63
C ASP A 38 -48.64 17.41 -10.56
N GLY A 39 -48.68 16.99 -9.29
CA GLY A 39 -47.98 17.63 -8.16
C GLY A 39 -46.62 17.04 -7.79
N ALA A 40 -46.13 16.03 -8.51
CA ALA A 40 -44.86 15.39 -8.18
C ALA A 40 -43.65 16.36 -8.36
N PRO A 41 -42.78 16.52 -7.35
CA PRO A 41 -41.61 17.41 -7.46
C PRO A 41 -40.62 16.88 -8.50
N THR A 42 -40.13 17.79 -9.36
CA THR A 42 -39.13 17.49 -10.39
C THR A 42 -37.76 17.39 -9.74
N ILE A 43 -37.11 16.22 -9.84
CA ILE A 43 -35.74 16.01 -9.36
C ILE A 43 -34.75 16.41 -10.46
N GLN A 44 -34.93 17.59 -11.04
CA GLN A 44 -33.97 18.16 -11.96
C GLN A 44 -33.10 19.15 -11.21
N LEU A 45 -31.82 18.80 -11.07
CA LEU A 45 -30.79 19.71 -10.60
C LEU A 45 -30.58 20.75 -11.71
N THR A 46 -31.28 21.89 -11.59
CA THR A 46 -31.24 23.00 -12.57
C THR A 46 -29.81 23.56 -12.77
N THR A 47 -28.89 23.36 -11.82
CA THR A 47 -27.53 23.90 -11.88
C THR A 47 -26.49 22.78 -11.90
N LYS A 48 -25.87 22.56 -13.07
CA LYS A 48 -24.73 21.64 -13.26
C LYS A 48 -23.37 22.25 -12.84
N GLU A 49 -23.35 23.56 -12.63
CA GLU A 49 -22.16 24.36 -12.28
C GLU A 49 -21.37 23.83 -11.06
N PRO A 50 -21.98 23.54 -9.89
CA PRO A 50 -21.21 23.06 -8.74
C PRO A 50 -20.54 21.71 -9.00
N PHE A 51 -21.17 20.82 -9.77
CA PHE A 51 -20.59 19.51 -10.11
C PHE A 51 -19.32 19.62 -10.95
N GLY A 52 -19.25 20.57 -11.88
CA GLY A 52 -18.06 20.78 -12.72
C GLY A 52 -16.86 21.21 -11.88
N LEU A 53 -17.04 22.23 -11.04
CA LEU A 53 -15.99 22.75 -10.16
C LEU A 53 -15.53 21.71 -9.13
N THR A 54 -16.47 20.99 -8.49
CA THR A 54 -16.10 19.97 -7.51
C THR A 54 -15.41 18.77 -8.15
N SER A 55 -15.85 18.33 -9.34
CA SER A 55 -15.23 17.20 -10.04
C SER A 55 -13.80 17.52 -10.44
N PHE A 56 -13.56 18.75 -10.93
CA PHE A 56 -12.21 19.22 -11.24
C PHE A 56 -11.33 19.29 -9.98
N ALA A 57 -11.84 19.89 -8.90
CA ALA A 57 -11.10 19.99 -7.64
C ALA A 57 -10.76 18.61 -7.06
N LEU A 58 -11.70 17.65 -7.07
CA LEU A 58 -11.48 16.28 -6.61
C LEU A 58 -10.44 15.55 -7.46
N SER A 59 -10.47 15.71 -8.79
CA SER A 59 -9.46 15.14 -9.70
C SER A 59 -8.06 15.66 -9.37
N LEU A 60 -7.92 16.97 -9.20
CA LEU A 60 -6.65 17.60 -8.88
C LEU A 60 -6.12 17.15 -7.50
N LEU A 61 -6.98 17.10 -6.48
CA LEU A 61 -6.65 16.59 -5.15
C LEU A 61 -6.22 15.12 -5.19
N LEU A 62 -6.86 14.29 -6.01
CA LEU A 62 -6.50 12.89 -6.18
C LEU A 62 -5.10 12.75 -6.78
N VAL A 63 -4.75 13.56 -7.78
CA VAL A 63 -3.42 13.58 -8.39
C VAL A 63 -2.36 13.98 -7.35
N PHE A 64 -2.58 15.06 -6.60
CA PHE A 64 -1.64 15.48 -5.56
C PHE A 64 -1.48 14.45 -4.44
N ARG A 65 -2.59 13.84 -4.00
CA ARG A 65 -2.56 12.78 -2.99
C ARG A 65 -1.80 11.55 -3.48
N THR A 66 -2.00 11.16 -4.73
CA THR A 66 -1.31 10.00 -5.33
C THR A 66 0.18 10.29 -5.48
N ASN A 67 0.54 11.49 -5.94
CA ASN A 67 1.94 11.90 -6.04
C ASN A 67 2.66 11.92 -4.68
N SER A 68 2.04 12.50 -3.65
CA SER A 68 2.59 12.50 -2.29
C SER A 68 2.75 11.08 -1.72
N SER A 69 1.76 10.22 -1.94
CA SER A 69 1.81 8.82 -1.50
C SER A 69 2.91 8.05 -2.23
N TYR A 70 3.07 8.28 -3.53
CA TYR A 70 4.13 7.69 -4.34
C TYR A 70 5.52 8.17 -3.88
N GLY A 71 5.69 9.47 -3.62
CA GLY A 71 6.93 10.02 -3.09
C GLY A 71 7.34 9.37 -1.76
N ARG A 72 6.40 9.22 -0.82
CA ARG A 72 6.65 8.51 0.45
C ARG A 72 7.04 7.05 0.24
N TRP A 73 6.39 6.35 -0.70
CA TRP A 73 6.72 4.96 -1.03
C TRP A 73 8.13 4.85 -1.64
N ASP A 74 8.49 5.79 -2.51
CA ASP A 74 9.81 5.87 -3.14
C ASP A 74 10.92 6.17 -2.14
N GLU A 75 10.71 7.15 -1.27
CA GLU A 75 11.63 7.48 -0.17
C GLU A 75 11.84 6.30 0.78
N ALA A 76 10.77 5.62 1.19
CA ALA A 76 10.86 4.45 2.05
C ALA A 76 11.71 3.32 1.43
N ARG A 77 11.56 3.06 0.12
CA ARG A 77 12.37 2.05 -0.60
C ARG A 77 13.83 2.45 -0.66
N LYS A 78 14.12 3.72 -0.95
CA LYS A 78 15.49 4.26 -0.98
C LYS A 78 16.16 4.12 0.39
N MET A 79 15.45 4.49 1.46
CA MET A 79 15.92 4.34 2.84
C MET A 79 16.19 2.87 3.21
N TRP A 80 15.31 1.95 2.80
CA TRP A 80 15.54 0.52 3.01
C TRP A 80 16.80 0.01 2.27
N GLY A 81 17.02 0.47 1.04
CA GLY A 81 18.24 0.18 0.28
C GLY A 81 19.50 0.72 0.97
N LEU A 82 19.44 1.93 1.52
CA LEU A 82 20.53 2.53 2.30
C LEU A 82 20.87 1.71 3.55
N VAL A 83 19.86 1.24 4.30
CA VAL A 83 20.07 0.39 5.49
C VAL A 83 20.81 -0.90 5.11
N LEU A 84 20.41 -1.57 4.03
CA LEU A 84 21.06 -2.80 3.56
C LEU A 84 22.51 -2.54 3.13
N ASN A 85 22.75 -1.49 2.36
CA ASN A 85 24.10 -1.14 1.91
C ASN A 85 25.01 -0.78 3.09
N ARG A 86 24.53 0.05 4.02
CA ARG A 86 25.32 0.43 5.20
C ARG A 86 25.62 -0.76 6.11
N SER A 87 24.67 -1.69 6.24
CA SER A 87 24.89 -2.93 6.99
C SER A 87 26.01 -3.77 6.38
N ARG A 88 26.03 -3.92 5.04
CA ARG A 88 27.13 -4.62 4.33
C ARG A 88 28.46 -3.91 4.48
N ASP A 89 28.47 -2.58 4.40
CA ASP A 89 29.68 -1.79 4.59
C ASP A 89 30.26 -1.94 6.00
N ILE A 90 29.41 -1.98 7.02
CA ILE A 90 29.81 -2.21 8.41
C ILE A 90 30.48 -3.58 8.55
N VAL A 91 29.92 -4.64 7.96
CA VAL A 91 30.54 -5.97 7.99
C VAL A 91 31.88 -5.95 7.27
N ARG A 92 31.94 -5.39 6.06
CA ARG A 92 33.19 -5.34 5.27
C ARG A 92 34.29 -4.61 6.02
N GLN A 93 34.00 -3.43 6.57
CA GLN A 93 34.95 -2.65 7.35
C GLN A 93 35.32 -3.36 8.64
N GLY A 94 34.35 -3.90 9.36
CA GLY A 94 34.56 -4.65 10.60
C GLY A 94 35.49 -5.84 10.42
N LEU A 95 35.29 -6.62 9.35
CA LEU A 95 36.16 -7.76 9.02
C LEU A 95 37.59 -7.36 8.67
N SER A 96 37.82 -6.13 8.20
CA SER A 96 39.16 -5.57 7.98
C SER A 96 39.84 -5.09 9.26
N TYR A 97 39.07 -4.65 10.27
CA TYR A 97 39.60 -4.21 11.57
C TYR A 97 39.79 -5.36 12.56
N ILE A 98 39.02 -6.45 12.44
CA ILE A 98 39.13 -7.61 13.33
C ILE A 98 40.32 -8.47 12.87
N PRO A 99 41.33 -8.68 13.73
CA PRO A 99 42.47 -9.53 13.42
C PRO A 99 42.06 -11.00 13.27
N GLU A 100 42.83 -11.75 12.47
CA GLU A 100 42.47 -13.12 12.06
C GLU A 100 42.53 -14.15 13.20
N ASP A 101 43.19 -13.80 14.31
CA ASP A 101 43.30 -14.60 15.52
C ASP A 101 42.01 -14.68 16.34
N LYS A 102 40.96 -13.94 15.95
CA LYS A 102 39.65 -13.91 16.63
C LYS A 102 38.50 -14.30 15.70
N PRO A 103 38.42 -15.57 15.27
CA PRO A 103 37.38 -16.05 14.36
C PRO A 103 35.96 -15.88 14.95
N GLU A 104 35.78 -16.05 16.26
CA GLU A 104 34.50 -15.90 16.95
C GLU A 104 33.89 -14.50 16.77
N LEU A 105 34.72 -13.45 16.81
CA LEU A 105 34.26 -12.06 16.62
C LEU A 105 33.84 -11.80 15.17
N ARG A 106 34.57 -12.37 14.20
CA ARG A 106 34.22 -12.28 12.78
C ARG A 106 32.88 -12.96 12.51
N GLU A 107 32.69 -14.19 13.01
CA GLU A 107 31.46 -14.96 12.87
C GLU A 107 30.27 -14.22 13.51
N MET A 108 30.46 -13.70 14.72
CA MET A 108 29.46 -12.90 15.42
C MET A 108 29.01 -11.70 14.57
N MET A 109 29.95 -10.94 13.99
CA MET A 109 29.63 -9.75 13.21
C MET A 109 28.85 -10.08 11.91
N VAL A 110 29.24 -11.15 11.22
CA VAL A 110 28.56 -11.64 10.02
C VAL A 110 27.16 -12.16 10.34
N ARG A 111 26.97 -12.79 11.51
CA ARG A 111 25.67 -13.33 11.93
C ARG A 111 24.68 -12.26 12.39
N TRP A 112 25.11 -11.30 13.20
CA TRP A 112 24.18 -10.33 13.82
C TRP A 112 23.75 -9.20 12.88
N THR A 113 24.57 -8.87 11.88
CA THR A 113 24.24 -7.79 10.94
C THR A 113 22.98 -8.06 10.09
N PRO A 114 22.81 -9.23 9.44
CA PRO A 114 21.56 -9.55 8.75
C PRO A 114 20.40 -9.75 9.73
N ALA A 115 20.66 -10.26 10.95
CA ALA A 115 19.65 -10.40 11.99
C ALA A 115 19.07 -9.03 12.41
N PHE A 116 19.90 -7.99 12.50
CA PHE A 116 19.45 -6.62 12.76
C PHE A 116 18.51 -6.11 11.65
N SER A 117 18.89 -6.27 10.39
CA SER A 117 18.05 -5.86 9.24
C SER A 117 16.70 -6.58 9.26
N LYS A 118 16.69 -7.88 9.56
CA LYS A 118 15.46 -8.67 9.68
C LYS A 118 14.58 -8.22 10.85
N SER A 119 15.20 -7.94 11.99
CA SER A 119 14.49 -7.39 13.15
C SER A 119 13.86 -6.04 12.87
N LEU A 120 14.57 -5.15 12.17
CA LEU A 120 14.04 -3.86 11.75
C LEU A 120 12.84 -4.01 10.80
N MET A 121 12.86 -4.98 9.89
CA MET A 121 11.73 -5.29 9.00
C MET A 121 10.49 -5.70 9.79
N CYS A 122 10.63 -6.66 10.72
CA CYS A 122 9.55 -7.07 11.63
C CYS A 122 9.03 -5.89 12.45
N HIS A 123 9.93 -5.07 13.00
CA HIS A 123 9.55 -3.91 13.82
C HIS A 123 8.71 -2.88 13.05
N LEU A 124 9.00 -2.66 11.76
CA LEU A 124 8.27 -1.72 10.92
C LEU A 124 6.93 -2.28 10.41
N ARG A 125 6.74 -3.60 10.41
CA ARG A 125 5.52 -4.27 9.94
C ARG A 125 4.60 -4.58 11.11
N LYS A 126 3.43 -3.93 11.14
CA LYS A 126 2.39 -4.24 12.14
C LYS A 126 1.91 -5.69 11.97
N GLY A 127 2.14 -6.53 12.99
CA GLY A 127 1.59 -7.88 13.08
C GLY A 127 2.52 -9.02 12.64
N GLU A 128 3.78 -8.74 12.31
CA GLU A 128 4.79 -9.79 12.13
C GLU A 128 5.60 -9.95 13.42
N ASP A 129 5.62 -11.17 13.99
CA ASP A 129 6.46 -11.50 15.13
C ASP A 129 7.81 -12.04 14.63
N LEU A 130 8.89 -11.51 15.18
CA LEU A 130 10.26 -11.95 14.94
C LEU A 130 10.40 -13.47 15.16
N ARG A 131 9.66 -14.01 16.12
CA ARG A 131 9.69 -15.44 16.48
C ARG A 131 9.21 -16.35 15.35
N ASP A 132 8.24 -15.91 14.56
CA ASP A 132 7.70 -16.70 13.46
C ASP A 132 8.59 -16.60 12.22
N GLU A 133 9.23 -15.43 12.01
CA GLU A 133 10.14 -15.24 10.89
C GLU A 133 11.49 -15.96 11.09
N VAL A 134 12.00 -16.06 12.32
CA VAL A 134 13.22 -16.81 12.65
C VAL A 134 13.03 -18.32 12.45
N LYS A 135 11.85 -18.87 12.73
CA LYS A 135 11.53 -20.30 12.47
C LYS A 135 11.51 -20.63 10.97
N VAL A 136 11.15 -19.67 10.13
CA VAL A 136 11.20 -19.81 8.66
C VAL A 136 12.63 -19.61 8.15
N GLY A 137 13.35 -18.62 8.69
CA GLY A 137 14.73 -18.30 8.32
C GLY A 137 15.77 -19.34 8.73
N GLY A 138 15.55 -20.10 9.81
CA GLY A 138 16.42 -21.19 10.25
C GLY A 138 16.55 -22.37 9.28
N ARG A 139 15.74 -22.42 8.20
CA ARG A 139 15.90 -23.39 7.09
C ARG A 139 16.54 -22.79 5.83
N GLY A 140 16.72 -21.48 5.76
CA GLY A 140 17.19 -20.78 4.55
C GLY A 140 18.48 -19.98 4.72
N LEU A 141 18.89 -19.68 5.95
CA LEU A 141 20.13 -18.96 6.25
C LEU A 141 21.39 -19.77 5.92
N ASP A 142 21.31 -21.11 5.87
CA ASP A 142 22.43 -21.97 5.50
C ASP A 142 22.74 -21.97 3.99
N VAL A 143 21.81 -21.52 3.13
CA VAL A 143 21.91 -21.75 1.67
C VAL A 143 22.15 -20.48 0.85
N GLN A 144 21.86 -19.28 1.36
CA GLN A 144 21.91 -18.05 0.55
C GLN A 144 23.02 -17.04 0.89
N PHE A 145 23.78 -17.23 1.98
CA PHE A 145 24.86 -16.31 2.35
C PHE A 145 26.27 -16.84 2.04
N PHE A 146 26.39 -18.06 1.50
CA PHE A 146 27.65 -18.72 1.12
C PHE A 146 27.90 -18.78 -0.40
N GLY A 147 27.11 -18.05 -1.21
CA GLY A 147 27.25 -17.98 -2.67
C GLY A 147 27.69 -16.61 -3.16
#